data_AF-D4L9V1-F1
#
_entry.id   AF-D4L9V1-F1
#
_cell.length_a   1.000
_cell.length_b   1.000
_cell.length_c   1.000
_cell.angle_alpha   90.00
_cell.angle_beta   90.00
_cell.angle_gamma   90.00
#
_symmetry.space_group_name_H-M   'P 1'
#
loop_
_entity.id
_entity.type
_entity.pdbx_description
1 polymer ?
#
loop_
_entity_poly.entity_id
_entity_poly.type
_entity_poly.pdbx_seq_one_letter_code
_entity_poly.pdbx_strand_id
1 'polypeptide(L)'
;MMYGAPSWYDWSIKNWGTKWNSYGYDNLDRSDISENPAFSFYTAWSAPHPIIEKLAERYPEVSFEHEWADEDIGMNCGRKTYEHGECTDTYYPEAKEAELFANNLWGYETDTEMTEEQTL
;
A
#
# COMPACT_ATOMS: atom_id res chain seq x y z
N MET A 1 -19.20 -21.20 -14.99
CA MET A 1 -18.31 -20.32 -14.22
C MET A 1 -18.50 -20.64 -12.75
N MET A 2 -17.49 -21.21 -12.10
CA MET A 2 -17.51 -21.44 -10.65
C MET A 2 -16.96 -20.16 -10.01
N TYR A 3 -17.69 -19.54 -9.08
CA TYR A 3 -17.30 -18.28 -8.39
C TYR A 3 -17.37 -16.95 -9.18
N GLY A 4 -18.10 -16.91 -10.30
CA GLY A 4 -18.33 -15.64 -11.02
C GLY A 4 -17.09 -15.06 -11.72
N ALA A 5 -16.10 -15.91 -12.02
CA ALA A 5 -14.92 -15.60 -12.80
C ALA A 5 -14.53 -16.78 -13.73
N PRO A 6 -13.95 -16.52 -14.92
CA PRO A 6 -13.56 -17.58 -15.86
C PRO A 6 -12.35 -18.40 -15.41
N SER A 7 -11.45 -17.83 -14.62
CA SER A 7 -10.26 -18.50 -14.09
C SER A 7 -9.89 -18.00 -12.68
N TRP A 8 -8.94 -18.68 -12.04
CA TRP A 8 -8.36 -18.22 -10.78
C TRP A 8 -7.66 -16.86 -10.92
N TYR A 9 -7.07 -16.59 -12.07
CA TYR A 9 -6.45 -15.31 -12.37
C TYR A 9 -7.49 -14.17 -12.38
N ASP A 10 -8.59 -14.36 -13.11
CA ASP A 10 -9.67 -13.35 -13.18
C ASP A 10 -10.33 -13.16 -11.81
N TRP A 11 -10.48 -14.24 -11.05
CA TRP A 11 -10.99 -14.18 -9.70
C TRP A 11 -10.05 -13.39 -8.79
N SER A 12 -8.74 -13.64 -8.85
CA SER A 12 -7.74 -12.96 -8.00
C SER A 12 -7.72 -11.47 -8.29
N ILE A 13 -7.66 -11.07 -9.57
CA ILE A 13 -7.71 -9.65 -9.95
C ILE A 13 -9.01 -9.01 -9.46
N LYS A 14 -10.16 -9.67 -9.65
CA LYS A 14 -11.46 -9.12 -9.25
C LYS A 14 -11.64 -8.96 -7.73
N ASN A 15 -11.14 -9.91 -6.94
CA ASN A 15 -11.43 -9.97 -5.50
C ASN A 15 -10.28 -9.46 -4.64
N TRP A 16 -9.04 -9.55 -5.13
CA TRP A 16 -7.85 -9.10 -4.41
C TRP A 16 -7.27 -7.81 -4.97
N GLY A 17 -7.57 -7.50 -6.22
CA GLY A 17 -6.90 -6.43 -6.95
C GLY A 17 -5.55 -6.83 -7.51
N THR A 18 -5.02 -8.01 -7.16
CA THR A 18 -3.64 -8.45 -7.44
C THR A 18 -3.61 -9.78 -8.18
N LYS A 19 -2.50 -10.06 -8.87
CA LYS A 19 -2.36 -11.27 -9.69
C LYS A 19 -2.39 -12.57 -8.87
N TRP A 20 -1.75 -12.56 -7.71
CA TRP A 20 -1.61 -13.70 -6.82
C TRP A 20 -1.51 -13.22 -5.38
N ASN A 21 -1.48 -14.17 -4.45
CA ASN A 21 -1.46 -13.89 -3.02
C ASN A 21 -0.17 -13.14 -2.62
N SER A 22 -0.20 -12.48 -1.46
CA SER A 22 0.94 -11.74 -0.94
C SER A 22 2.12 -12.65 -0.55
N TYR A 23 3.31 -12.06 -0.54
CA TYR A 23 4.58 -12.76 -0.30
C TYR A 23 5.61 -11.84 0.39
N GLY A 24 6.81 -12.36 0.67
CA GLY A 24 7.93 -11.55 1.19
C GLY A 24 7.99 -11.36 2.70
N TYR A 25 7.17 -12.10 3.45
CA TYR A 25 7.01 -11.93 4.90
C TYR A 25 8.29 -12.07 5.73
N ASP A 26 9.29 -12.81 5.24
CA ASP A 26 10.52 -13.11 5.97
C ASP A 26 11.52 -11.95 5.98
N ASN A 27 11.38 -11.00 5.04
CA ASN A 27 12.34 -9.91 4.81
C ASN A 27 11.75 -8.52 5.08
N LEU A 28 10.59 -8.46 5.73
CA LEU A 28 9.82 -7.24 5.89
C LEU A 28 9.57 -6.95 7.36
N ASP A 29 9.63 -5.67 7.70
CA ASP A 29 9.46 -5.22 9.07
C ASP A 29 8.04 -5.52 9.57
N ARG A 30 7.99 -5.86 10.85
CA ARG A 30 6.78 -5.99 11.65
C ARG A 30 6.99 -5.20 12.91
N SER A 31 6.06 -4.31 13.24
CA SER A 31 6.15 -3.56 14.49
C SER A 31 6.04 -4.50 15.68
N ASP A 32 6.84 -4.28 16.73
CA ASP A 32 6.84 -5.08 17.95
C ASP A 32 5.74 -4.66 18.96
N ILE A 33 4.73 -3.89 18.52
CA ILE A 33 3.91 -3.06 19.41
C ILE A 33 2.48 -3.61 19.55
N SER A 34 2.05 -3.75 20.81
CA SER A 34 0.72 -4.21 21.24
C SER A 34 -0.44 -3.25 20.97
N GLU A 35 -0.16 -1.99 20.63
CA GLU A 35 -1.16 -0.91 20.54
C GLU A 35 -1.44 -0.47 19.10
N ASN A 36 -0.48 -0.55 18.18
CA ASN A 36 -0.70 -0.25 16.76
C ASN A 36 0.14 -1.18 15.87
N PRO A 37 -0.33 -2.41 15.59
CA PRO A 37 0.44 -3.39 14.85
C PRO A 37 0.51 -3.03 13.36
N ALA A 38 1.72 -2.86 12.86
CA ALA A 38 2.04 -2.74 11.44
C ALA A 38 2.78 -3.98 10.93
N PHE A 39 2.47 -4.40 9.72
CA PHE A 39 3.19 -5.45 9.01
C PHE A 39 3.23 -5.14 7.52
N SER A 40 4.35 -5.46 6.89
CA SER A 40 4.53 -5.25 5.45
C SER A 40 4.52 -6.57 4.69
N PHE A 41 4.07 -6.52 3.44
CA PHE A 41 4.07 -7.64 2.51
C PHE A 41 4.14 -7.12 1.07
N TYR A 42 4.60 -7.96 0.15
CA TYR A 42 4.58 -7.66 -1.28
C TYR A 42 3.35 -8.23 -1.95
N THR A 43 2.95 -7.59 -3.05
CA THR A 43 1.92 -8.07 -3.96
C THR A 43 2.41 -7.91 -5.40
N ALA A 44 1.83 -8.65 -6.33
CA ALA A 44 2.14 -8.45 -7.75
C ALA A 44 1.17 -7.45 -8.39
N TRP A 45 1.76 -6.50 -9.11
CA TRP A 45 1.18 -5.54 -10.05
C TRP A 45 0.43 -4.34 -9.46
N SER A 46 -0.09 -4.44 -8.24
CA SER A 46 -0.96 -3.40 -7.70
C SER A 46 -1.16 -3.59 -6.21
N ALA A 47 -1.51 -2.51 -5.52
CA ALA A 47 -1.93 -2.56 -4.14
C ALA A 47 -3.27 -3.33 -3.99
N PRO A 48 -3.45 -4.13 -2.92
CA PRO A 48 -4.61 -5.00 -2.75
C PRO A 48 -5.83 -4.26 -2.17
N HIS A 49 -6.19 -3.10 -2.72
CA HIS A 49 -7.27 -2.25 -2.18
C HIS A 49 -8.57 -3.01 -1.85
N PRO A 50 -9.08 -3.93 -2.71
CA PRO A 50 -10.32 -4.63 -2.43
C PRO A 50 -10.30 -5.48 -1.15
N ILE A 51 -9.15 -6.06 -0.79
CA ILE A 51 -9.03 -6.84 0.45
C ILE A 51 -9.00 -5.93 1.67
N ILE A 52 -8.28 -4.79 1.59
CA ILE A 52 -8.22 -3.83 2.70
C ILE A 52 -9.61 -3.22 2.93
N GLU A 53 -10.32 -2.85 1.86
CA GLU A 53 -11.71 -2.38 1.92
C GLU A 53 -12.63 -3.41 2.60
N LYS A 54 -12.51 -4.71 2.21
CA LYS A 54 -13.29 -5.78 2.84
C LYS A 54 -12.92 -6.07 4.29
N LEU A 55 -11.67 -5.81 4.70
CA LEU A 55 -11.26 -5.91 6.10
C LEU A 55 -11.84 -4.77 6.92
N ALA A 56 -11.78 -3.53 6.39
CA ALA A 56 -12.40 -2.38 7.02
C ALA A 56 -13.91 -2.60 7.21
N GLU A 57 -14.65 -2.96 6.16
CA GLU A 57 -16.09 -3.27 6.23
C GLU A 57 -16.42 -4.33 7.29
N ARG A 58 -15.55 -5.34 7.44
CA ARG A 58 -15.75 -6.46 8.36
C ARG A 58 -15.49 -6.10 9.82
N TYR A 59 -14.54 -5.20 10.07
CA TYR A 59 -14.10 -4.79 11.39
C TYR A 59 -14.22 -3.26 11.52
N PRO A 60 -15.44 -2.71 11.53
CA PRO A 60 -15.66 -1.26 11.53
C PRO A 60 -15.13 -0.55 12.78
N GLU A 61 -14.86 -1.28 13.86
CA GLU A 61 -14.23 -0.79 15.08
C GLU A 61 -12.70 -0.62 14.97
N VAL A 62 -12.09 -1.17 13.92
CA VAL A 62 -10.65 -1.09 13.66
C VAL A 62 -10.40 -0.02 12.59
N SER A 63 -9.49 0.90 12.90
CA SER A 63 -8.96 1.85 11.91
C SER A 63 -7.78 1.21 11.17
N PHE A 64 -7.73 1.39 9.86
CA PHE A 64 -6.65 0.89 9.02
C PHE A 64 -5.95 2.05 8.32
N GLU A 65 -4.62 2.06 8.37
CA GLU A 65 -3.80 2.84 7.46
C GLU A 65 -3.14 1.88 6.46
N HIS A 66 -3.29 2.16 5.18
CA HIS A 66 -2.77 1.33 4.09
C HIS A 66 -1.91 2.18 3.17
N GLU A 67 -0.60 2.03 3.32
CA GLU A 67 0.41 2.63 2.46
C GLU A 67 0.91 1.60 1.44
N TRP A 68 1.15 2.05 0.22
CA TRP A 68 1.72 1.21 -0.83
C TRP A 68 2.67 2.03 -1.72
N ALA A 69 3.63 1.34 -2.32
CA ALA A 69 4.48 1.87 -3.37
C ALA A 69 4.93 0.72 -4.27
N ASP A 70 4.92 0.96 -5.58
CA ASP A 70 5.52 0.02 -6.53
C ASP A 70 7.05 0.08 -6.48
N GLU A 71 7.70 -0.92 -7.07
CA GLU A 71 9.16 -0.94 -7.25
C GLU A 71 9.66 0.13 -8.25
N ASP A 72 8.77 0.61 -9.12
CA ASP A 72 9.00 1.76 -9.99
C ASP A 72 8.81 3.05 -9.18
N ILE A 73 9.87 3.47 -8.49
CA ILE A 73 9.85 4.54 -7.49
C ILE A 73 9.22 5.83 -8.04
N GLY A 74 8.25 6.36 -7.28
CA GLY A 74 7.49 7.55 -7.65
C GLY A 74 6.24 7.28 -8.50
N MET A 75 6.02 6.02 -8.90
CA MET A 75 4.80 5.59 -9.60
C MET A 75 3.94 4.70 -8.69
N ASN A 76 2.63 4.80 -8.86
CA ASN A 76 1.63 3.95 -8.18
C ASN A 76 1.91 3.77 -6.68
N CYS A 77 2.09 4.88 -5.98
CA CYS A 77 2.22 4.91 -4.53
C CYS A 77 1.14 5.79 -3.91
N GLY A 78 0.91 5.60 -2.61
CA GLY A 78 -0.04 6.41 -1.86
C GLY A 78 -0.45 5.80 -0.54
N ARG A 79 -1.46 6.43 0.06
CA ARG A 79 -2.05 6.03 1.32
C ARG A 79 -3.56 6.10 1.25
N LYS A 80 -4.23 5.15 1.91
CA LYS A 80 -5.66 5.19 2.22
C LYS A 80 -5.87 4.99 3.71
N THR A 81 -6.79 5.75 4.26
CA THR A 81 -7.25 5.61 5.65
C THR A 81 -8.67 5.09 5.65
N TYR A 82 -8.93 4.11 6.51
CA TYR A 82 -10.26 3.53 6.68
C TYR A 82 -10.69 3.62 8.14
N GLU A 83 -11.90 4.11 8.36
CA GLU A 83 -12.53 4.22 9.66
C GLU A 83 -14.01 3.87 9.55
N HIS A 84 -14.59 3.29 10.60
CA HIS A 84 -16.02 2.93 10.63
C HIS A 84 -16.47 2.04 9.46
N GLY A 85 -15.53 1.27 8.89
CA GLY A 85 -15.77 0.36 7.78
C GLY A 85 -15.74 0.98 6.39
N GLU A 86 -15.33 2.24 6.26
CA GLU A 86 -15.29 2.97 4.98
C GLU A 86 -13.94 3.66 4.76
N CYS A 87 -13.59 3.93 3.50
CA CYS A 87 -12.41 4.72 3.16
C CYS A 87 -12.72 6.20 3.43
N THR A 88 -12.03 6.81 4.39
CA THR A 88 -12.27 8.19 4.83
C THR A 88 -11.30 9.19 4.21
N ASP A 89 -10.09 8.74 3.85
CA ASP A 89 -9.09 9.57 3.19
C ASP A 89 -8.33 8.78 2.12
N THR A 90 -7.88 9.49 1.08
CA THR A 90 -7.00 8.93 0.06
C THR A 90 -6.00 9.98 -0.37
N TYR A 91 -4.73 9.63 -0.27
CA TYR A 91 -3.60 10.47 -0.59
C TYR A 91 -2.74 9.83 -1.68
N TYR A 92 -2.52 10.57 -2.76
CA TYR A 92 -1.64 10.21 -3.86
C TYR A 92 -0.56 11.30 -3.96
N PRO A 93 0.68 11.03 -3.52
CA PRO A 93 1.77 11.97 -3.69
C PRO A 93 2.10 12.12 -5.19
N GLU A 94 2.59 13.29 -5.58
CA GLU A 94 2.95 13.58 -6.97
C GLU A 94 4.41 14.02 -7.11
N ALA A 95 4.98 13.81 -8.30
CA ALA A 95 6.33 14.23 -8.66
C ALA A 95 7.37 13.83 -7.59
N LYS A 96 8.14 14.81 -7.07
CA LYS A 96 9.21 14.53 -6.11
C LYS A 96 8.70 13.96 -4.79
N GLU A 97 7.48 14.34 -4.39
CA GLU A 97 6.85 13.81 -3.18
C GLU A 97 6.57 12.31 -3.32
N ALA A 98 6.17 11.86 -4.52
CA ALA A 98 5.93 10.44 -4.81
C ALA A 98 7.20 9.61 -4.68
N GLU A 99 8.32 10.14 -5.17
CA GLU A 99 9.63 9.50 -5.02
C GLU A 99 10.04 9.41 -3.55
N LEU A 100 9.93 10.50 -2.79
CA LEU A 100 10.29 10.52 -1.37
C LEU A 100 9.41 9.57 -0.55
N PHE A 101 8.10 9.58 -0.80
CA PHE A 101 7.14 8.67 -0.15
C PHE A 101 7.50 7.20 -0.43
N ALA A 102 7.71 6.84 -1.70
CA ALA A 102 8.04 5.47 -2.08
C ALA A 102 9.39 5.03 -1.49
N ASN A 103 10.43 5.86 -1.56
CA ASN A 103 11.74 5.52 -0.97
C ASN A 103 11.65 5.30 0.54
N ASN A 104 10.89 6.13 1.26
CA ASN A 104 10.66 5.96 2.69
C ASN A 104 9.99 4.61 2.99
N LEU A 105 8.96 4.24 2.22
CA LEU A 105 8.25 2.97 2.41
C LEU A 105 9.13 1.75 2.08
N TRP A 106 10.02 1.87 1.10
CA TRP A 106 11.01 0.85 0.74
C TRP A 106 12.24 0.83 1.66
N GLY A 107 12.41 1.82 2.54
CA GLY A 107 13.56 1.96 3.42
C GLY A 107 14.85 2.39 2.69
N TYR A 108 14.75 3.02 1.52
CA TYR A 108 15.89 3.56 0.80
C TYR A 108 16.31 4.91 1.40
N GLU A 109 17.62 5.13 1.59
CA GLU A 109 18.13 6.42 2.02
C GLU A 109 17.85 7.47 0.94
N THR A 110 17.00 8.44 1.24
CA THR A 110 16.84 9.63 0.39
C THR A 110 17.87 10.66 0.80
N ASP A 111 18.88 10.89 -0.04
CA ASP A 111 19.82 12.00 0.13
C ASP A 111 19.03 13.32 0.18
N THR A 112 18.75 13.78 1.40
CA THR A 112 17.99 15.01 1.65
C THR A 112 18.96 16.18 1.71
N GLU A 113 19.78 16.35 0.68
CA GLU A 113 20.51 17.60 0.44
C GLU A 113 19.77 18.39 -0.65
N MET A 114 18.73 19.11 -0.24
CA MET A 114 18.29 20.28 -0.99
C MET A 114 19.34 21.36 -0.80
N THR A 115 20.26 21.53 -1.74
CA THR A 115 21.07 22.75 -1.79
C THR A 115 20.17 23.90 -2.20
N GLU A 116 19.78 24.71 -1.21
CA GLU A 116 19.33 26.08 -1.43
C GLU A 116 20.48 26.90 -2.04
N GLU A 117 20.67 26.87 -3.37
CA GLU A 117 21.39 27.94 -4.07
C GLU A 117 21.27 27.83 -5.60
N GLN A 118 20.13 28.25 -6.17
CA GLN A 118 20.11 28.89 -7.50
C GLN A 118 19.08 30.02 -7.53
N THR A 119 19.27 31.01 -6.64
CA THR A 119 18.90 32.39 -6.98
C THR A 119 20.18 33.14 -7.27
N LEU A 120 20.55 33.22 -8.54
CA LEU A 120 21.23 34.40 -9.10
C LEU A 120 20.94 34.51 -10.60
#